data_AF-A0AAD2JX22-F1
#
_entry.id   AF-A0AAD2JX22-F1
#
_cell.length_a   1.000
_cell.length_b   1.000
_cell.length_c   1.000
_cell.angle_alpha   90.00
_cell.angle_beta   90.00
_cell.angle_gamma   90.00
#
_symmetry.space_group_name_H-M   'P 1'
#
loop_
_entity.id
_entity.type
_entity.pdbx_description
1 polymer ?
#
loop_
_entity_poly.entity_id
_entity_poly.type
_entity_poly.pdbx_seq_one_letter_code
_entity_poly.pdbx_strand_id
1 'polypeptide(L)'
;MDTYAWDEIHAAMFSMGSDTSRGSHTTSASVLTPPNSDGASDSPVPAQIAVSSTFGPDAAWQRSANQGPGHVASPPDIALLTSDRVNFYIHSSTIDTSSHRLSGRVPSVRGKAPPIVIDVPETAAVLNVILHALHGLSCAQYSPSLDVLVEAVERMLSYGMDPKSTVVPSTSLFSLLLSQAPLYPLRVFTLAAHYDIIDLAVPTSSHLLSFQLSALTDADVQRMGPVYLRRLMFMHNGRVDALRRVLVSPPYPHPPTAACDFANQKSLNRAWALATAYLAWDIRPDVSTGAIEAALRPLAARLPCKLCRQALDERIKSVVTQWSVVKVCSVQILALPMLICLQRTI
;
A
#
# COMPACT_ATOMS: atom_id res chain seq x y z
N MET A 1 23.23 16.61 45.62
CA MET A 1 24.08 15.42 45.43
C MET A 1 23.40 14.61 44.35
N ASP A 2 23.50 15.08 43.10
CA ASP A 2 22.67 14.63 41.97
C ASP A 2 23.45 14.83 40.66
N THR A 3 24.27 13.85 40.31
CA THR A 3 24.87 13.78 38.96
C THR A 3 24.92 12.35 38.44
N TYR A 4 25.07 11.35 39.32
CA TYR A 4 25.18 9.94 38.90
C TYR A 4 23.87 9.26 38.46
N ALA A 5 22.69 9.76 38.87
CA ALA A 5 21.41 9.15 38.49
C ALA A 5 20.91 9.56 37.09
N TRP A 6 21.52 10.57 36.46
CA TRP A 6 21.10 11.11 35.15
C TRP A 6 21.80 10.43 33.98
N ASP A 7 23.06 10.02 34.17
CA ASP A 7 23.83 9.27 33.16
C ASP A 7 23.30 7.83 32.97
N GLU A 8 22.76 7.21 34.03
CA GLU A 8 22.13 5.88 33.93
C GLU A 8 20.81 5.88 33.13
N ILE A 9 20.06 7.00 33.16
CA ILE A 9 18.82 7.15 32.37
C ILE A 9 19.16 7.33 30.90
N HIS A 10 20.21 8.11 30.60
CA HIS A 10 20.73 8.23 29.24
C HIS A 10 21.29 6.88 28.73
N ALA A 11 22.04 6.14 29.54
CA ALA A 11 22.64 4.86 29.15
C ALA A 11 21.60 3.75 28.91
N ALA A 12 20.53 3.68 29.71
CA ALA A 12 19.48 2.67 29.54
C ALA A 12 18.62 2.88 28.27
N MET A 13 18.43 4.13 27.82
CA MET A 13 17.61 4.43 26.63
C MET A 13 18.34 4.19 25.30
N PHE A 14 19.69 4.20 25.29
CA PHE A 14 20.49 3.94 24.08
C PHE A 14 20.82 2.44 23.84
N SER A 15 20.49 1.54 24.77
CA SER A 15 20.79 0.10 24.64
C SER A 15 19.72 -0.73 23.93
N MET A 16 18.63 -0.12 23.41
CA MET A 16 17.54 -0.84 22.71
C MET A 16 17.66 -0.80 21.17
N GLY A 17 18.87 -0.64 20.63
CA GLY A 17 19.10 -0.42 19.20
C GLY A 17 20.28 -1.16 18.60
N SER A 18 20.44 -2.46 18.85
CA SER A 18 21.33 -3.30 18.04
C SER A 18 21.09 -4.79 18.30
N ASP A 19 20.29 -5.44 17.45
CA ASP A 19 20.43 -6.87 17.20
C ASP A 19 20.17 -7.13 15.71
N THR A 20 21.26 -7.06 14.95
CA THR A 20 21.36 -7.51 13.56
C THR A 20 21.88 -8.93 13.58
N SER A 21 21.00 -9.93 13.51
CA SER A 21 21.42 -11.33 13.35
C SER A 21 21.45 -11.71 11.87
N ARG A 22 22.69 -11.83 11.41
CA ARG A 22 23.15 -12.22 10.08
C ARG A 22 23.04 -13.75 9.98
N GLY A 23 22.04 -14.24 9.24
CA GLY A 23 21.87 -15.65 8.92
C GLY A 23 22.25 -15.94 7.46
N SER A 24 23.47 -16.37 7.24
CA SER A 24 23.99 -16.89 5.97
C SER A 24 23.54 -18.34 5.76
N HIS A 25 22.81 -18.63 4.68
CA HIS A 25 22.71 -19.98 4.15
C HIS A 25 22.85 -20.01 2.62
N THR A 26 24.04 -20.48 2.24
CA THR A 26 24.46 -21.00 0.96
C THR A 26 23.71 -22.30 0.67
N THR A 27 23.07 -22.46 -0.49
CA THR A 27 22.88 -23.78 -1.11
C THR A 27 22.61 -23.69 -2.61
N SER A 28 23.66 -24.05 -3.37
CA SER A 28 23.64 -24.92 -4.55
C SER A 28 22.64 -24.66 -5.67
N ALA A 29 23.14 -23.95 -6.69
CA ALA A 29 22.73 -24.12 -8.07
C ALA A 29 23.09 -25.54 -8.57
N SER A 30 22.11 -26.26 -9.11
CA SER A 30 22.34 -27.45 -9.94
C SER A 30 22.23 -27.07 -11.40
N VAL A 31 23.40 -26.80 -11.98
CA VAL A 31 23.66 -26.78 -13.41
C VAL A 31 23.54 -28.22 -13.92
N LEU A 32 22.62 -28.47 -14.86
CA LEU A 32 22.66 -29.64 -15.72
C LEU A 32 23.15 -29.18 -17.10
N THR A 33 24.39 -29.52 -17.41
CA THR A 33 25.02 -29.37 -18.73
C THR A 33 24.38 -30.31 -19.76
N PRO A 34 24.36 -29.93 -21.05
CA PRO A 34 23.73 -30.70 -22.12
C PRO A 34 24.68 -31.81 -22.64
N PRO A 35 24.19 -32.86 -23.32
CA PRO A 35 25.06 -33.66 -24.16
C PRO A 35 25.33 -32.94 -25.48
N ASN A 36 26.62 -32.86 -25.83
CA ASN A 36 27.11 -32.50 -27.16
C ASN A 36 26.46 -33.41 -28.22
N SER A 37 26.02 -32.81 -29.32
CA SER A 37 25.90 -33.50 -30.59
C SER A 37 26.28 -32.51 -31.68
N ASP A 38 27.44 -32.78 -32.27
CA ASP A 38 27.96 -32.13 -33.47
C ASP A 38 26.94 -32.22 -34.61
N GLY A 39 26.69 -31.08 -35.25
CA GLY A 39 25.77 -31.01 -36.38
C GLY A 39 25.48 -29.57 -36.77
N ALA A 40 26.45 -28.92 -37.39
CA ALA A 40 26.25 -27.63 -38.03
C ALA A 40 25.15 -27.75 -39.10
N SER A 41 24.01 -27.14 -38.85
CA SER A 41 23.08 -26.69 -39.87
C SER A 41 22.58 -25.31 -39.46
N ASP A 42 23.22 -24.31 -40.04
CA ASP A 42 22.75 -22.92 -40.09
C ASP A 42 21.45 -22.92 -40.91
N SER A 43 20.33 -23.11 -40.21
CA SER A 43 19.00 -22.75 -40.68
C SER A 43 18.41 -21.85 -39.61
N PRO A 44 17.87 -20.67 -39.96
CA PRO A 44 17.25 -19.81 -38.97
C PRO A 44 16.08 -20.57 -38.36
N VAL A 45 16.22 -20.98 -37.09
CA VAL A 45 15.12 -21.56 -36.33
C VAL A 45 13.99 -20.53 -36.40
N PRO A 46 12.81 -20.85 -36.97
CA PRO A 46 11.70 -19.92 -36.96
C PRO A 46 11.44 -19.57 -35.50
N ALA A 47 11.49 -18.28 -35.16
CA ALA A 47 11.24 -17.81 -33.81
C ALA A 47 9.92 -18.43 -33.34
N GLN A 48 9.99 -19.35 -32.37
CA GLN A 48 8.82 -20.08 -31.91
C GLN A 48 7.84 -19.08 -31.31
N ILE A 49 6.71 -18.89 -31.99
CA ILE A 49 5.61 -18.05 -31.49
C ILE A 49 4.86 -18.89 -30.46
N ALA A 50 4.85 -18.43 -29.21
CA ALA A 50 4.11 -19.09 -28.15
C ALA A 50 2.64 -18.63 -28.16
N VAL A 51 1.74 -19.41 -27.55
CA VAL A 51 0.32 -19.08 -27.42
C VAL A 51 -0.04 -19.01 -25.95
N SER A 52 -0.84 -18.01 -25.57
CA SER A 52 -1.36 -17.87 -24.20
C SER A 52 -2.16 -19.10 -23.78
N SER A 53 -1.89 -19.64 -22.59
CA SER A 53 -2.65 -20.77 -22.03
C SER A 53 -4.08 -20.39 -21.66
N THR A 54 -4.34 -19.13 -21.29
CA THR A 54 -5.69 -18.63 -20.99
C THR A 54 -6.39 -18.09 -22.22
N PHE A 55 -5.68 -17.40 -23.11
CA PHE A 55 -6.26 -16.78 -24.31
C PHE A 55 -5.83 -17.50 -25.59
N GLY A 56 -5.95 -18.83 -25.58
CA GLY A 56 -5.75 -19.67 -26.75
C GLY A 56 -6.99 -19.73 -27.66
N PRO A 57 -6.86 -20.29 -28.87
CA PRO A 57 -7.97 -20.38 -29.83
C PRO A 57 -9.17 -21.20 -29.32
N ASP A 58 -8.94 -22.17 -28.42
CA ASP A 58 -9.97 -23.07 -27.86
C ASP A 58 -10.28 -22.79 -26.36
N ALA A 59 -9.99 -21.57 -25.90
CA ALA A 59 -10.01 -21.26 -24.47
C ALA A 59 -11.39 -21.39 -23.82
N ALA A 60 -11.42 -21.93 -22.59
CA ALA A 60 -12.67 -22.22 -21.88
C ALA A 60 -13.51 -20.97 -21.55
N TRP A 61 -12.88 -19.80 -21.36
CA TRP A 61 -13.61 -18.55 -21.09
C TRP A 61 -14.56 -18.16 -22.24
N GLN A 62 -14.24 -18.56 -23.47
CA GLN A 62 -15.08 -18.32 -24.66
C GLN A 62 -16.42 -19.07 -24.59
N ARG A 63 -16.48 -20.20 -23.87
CA ARG A 63 -17.70 -21.01 -23.71
C ARG A 63 -18.66 -20.47 -22.65
N SER A 64 -18.19 -19.62 -21.73
CA SER A 64 -19.02 -19.07 -20.66
C SER A 64 -19.72 -17.76 -21.06
N ALA A 65 -19.19 -17.01 -22.03
CA ALA A 65 -19.76 -15.73 -22.45
C ALA A 65 -20.97 -15.89 -23.39
N ASN A 66 -21.08 -17.03 -24.09
CA ASN A 66 -22.19 -17.34 -24.98
C ASN A 66 -23.13 -18.35 -24.33
N GLN A 67 -24.36 -17.89 -24.09
CA GLN A 67 -25.44 -18.55 -23.37
C GLN A 67 -25.83 -19.92 -23.96
N GLY A 68 -26.12 -20.87 -23.06
CA GLY A 68 -27.00 -22.03 -23.31
C GLY A 68 -26.39 -23.25 -24.01
N PRO A 69 -26.88 -24.47 -23.71
CA PRO A 69 -26.45 -25.68 -24.39
C PRO A 69 -26.93 -25.65 -25.85
N GLY A 70 -26.01 -25.44 -26.79
CA GLY A 70 -26.29 -25.49 -28.23
C GLY A 70 -25.69 -24.38 -29.08
N HIS A 71 -25.13 -23.31 -28.50
CA HIS A 71 -24.45 -22.26 -29.26
C HIS A 71 -23.00 -22.66 -29.57
N VAL A 72 -22.65 -22.75 -30.86
CA VAL A 72 -21.27 -22.92 -31.31
C VAL A 72 -20.52 -21.63 -30.98
N ALA A 73 -19.48 -21.71 -30.14
CA ALA A 73 -18.62 -20.59 -29.84
C ALA A 73 -18.02 -20.04 -31.15
N SER A 74 -18.24 -18.74 -31.43
CA SER A 74 -17.59 -18.11 -32.58
C SER A 74 -16.08 -18.20 -32.39
N PRO A 75 -15.31 -18.59 -33.41
CA PRO A 75 -13.86 -18.55 -33.31
C PRO A 75 -13.40 -17.10 -33.07
N PRO A 76 -12.26 -16.91 -32.37
CA PRO A 76 -11.65 -15.60 -32.22
C PRO A 76 -11.27 -15.04 -33.58
N ASP A 77 -11.53 -13.75 -33.79
CA ASP A 77 -11.30 -13.03 -35.04
C ASP A 77 -10.08 -12.10 -34.99
N ILE A 78 -9.49 -11.91 -33.80
CA ILE A 78 -8.28 -11.11 -33.58
C ILE A 78 -7.23 -11.94 -32.83
N ALA A 79 -5.99 -11.85 -33.27
CA ALA A 79 -4.81 -12.34 -32.55
C ALA A 79 -3.91 -11.15 -32.20
N LEU A 80 -3.71 -10.87 -30.92
CA LEU A 80 -2.73 -9.88 -30.46
C LEU A 80 -1.37 -10.57 -30.33
N LEU A 81 -0.36 -10.06 -31.03
CA LEU A 81 1.03 -10.54 -30.95
C LEU A 81 1.84 -9.58 -30.07
N THR A 82 2.33 -10.09 -28.95
CA THR A 82 3.14 -9.30 -28.01
C THR A 82 4.59 -9.15 -28.45
N SER A 83 5.28 -8.18 -27.86
CA SER A 83 6.70 -7.90 -28.13
C SER A 83 7.64 -9.09 -27.87
N ASP A 84 7.29 -9.96 -26.92
CA ASP A 84 7.97 -11.22 -26.58
C ASP A 84 7.44 -12.43 -27.36
N ARG A 85 6.70 -12.18 -28.46
CA ARG A 85 6.20 -13.16 -29.43
C ARG A 85 5.23 -14.20 -28.86
N VAL A 86 4.27 -13.74 -28.05
CA VAL A 86 3.15 -14.55 -27.57
C VAL A 86 1.85 -14.08 -28.22
N ASN A 87 1.10 -15.03 -28.78
CA ASN A 87 -0.23 -14.78 -29.36
C ASN A 87 -1.33 -14.89 -28.31
N PHE A 88 -2.23 -13.91 -28.31
CA PHE A 88 -3.46 -13.88 -27.53
C PHE A 88 -4.65 -13.78 -28.47
N TYR A 89 -5.55 -14.76 -28.42
CA TYR A 89 -6.73 -14.81 -29.29
C TYR A 89 -7.94 -14.25 -28.57
N ILE A 90 -8.56 -13.22 -29.16
CA ILE A 90 -9.71 -12.50 -28.59
C ILE A 90 -10.77 -12.22 -29.65
N HIS A 91 -11.91 -11.69 -29.21
CA HIS A 91 -13.05 -11.35 -30.05
C HIS A 91 -13.19 -9.84 -30.23
N SER A 92 -13.36 -9.37 -31.46
CA SER A 92 -13.62 -7.96 -31.81
C SER A 92 -14.80 -7.39 -31.03
N SER A 93 -15.84 -8.19 -30.80
CA SER A 93 -17.03 -7.81 -30.04
C SER A 93 -16.74 -7.44 -28.59
N THR A 94 -15.72 -8.03 -27.96
CA THR A 94 -15.30 -7.72 -26.59
C THR A 94 -14.58 -6.37 -26.54
N ILE A 95 -13.84 -6.06 -27.60
CA ILE A 95 -13.13 -4.79 -27.75
C ILE A 95 -14.11 -3.64 -28.04
N ASP A 96 -15.12 -3.88 -28.89
CA ASP A 96 -16.11 -2.85 -29.26
C ASP A 96 -17.08 -2.51 -28.12
N THR A 97 -17.37 -3.46 -27.21
CA THR A 97 -18.22 -3.19 -26.04
C THR A 97 -17.49 -2.48 -24.90
N SER A 98 -16.16 -2.61 -24.83
CA SER A 98 -15.34 -2.04 -23.76
C SER A 98 -14.65 -0.74 -24.15
N SER A 99 -14.48 -0.46 -25.46
CA SER A 99 -13.57 0.59 -25.91
C SER A 99 -13.96 1.15 -27.29
N HIS A 100 -14.30 2.45 -27.35
CA HIS A 100 -14.45 3.17 -28.63
C HIS A 100 -13.12 3.43 -29.37
N ARG A 101 -11.97 3.25 -28.71
CA ARG A 101 -10.64 3.64 -29.24
C ARG A 101 -9.97 2.53 -30.04
N LEU A 102 -10.13 1.28 -29.63
CA LEU A 102 -9.66 0.13 -30.40
C LEU A 102 -10.57 -0.21 -31.60
N SER A 103 -11.84 0.22 -31.58
CA SER A 103 -12.78 0.06 -32.73
C SER A 103 -12.26 0.70 -34.02
N GLY A 104 -11.42 1.74 -33.93
CA GLY A 104 -10.78 2.36 -35.10
C GLY A 104 -9.61 1.56 -35.69
N ARG A 105 -9.13 0.53 -34.99
CA ARG A 105 -8.01 -0.34 -35.39
C ARG A 105 -8.43 -1.75 -35.81
N VAL A 106 -9.71 -2.09 -35.66
CA VAL A 106 -10.24 -3.40 -36.01
C VAL A 106 -11.01 -3.28 -37.33
N PRO A 107 -10.48 -3.84 -38.45
CA PRO A 107 -11.26 -3.97 -39.67
C PRO A 107 -12.47 -4.88 -39.41
N SER A 108 -13.67 -4.46 -39.80
CA SER A 108 -14.88 -5.28 -39.70
C SER A 108 -14.77 -6.47 -40.65
N VAL A 109 -14.22 -7.59 -40.18
CA VAL A 109 -14.13 -8.84 -40.94
C VAL A 109 -15.14 -9.82 -40.38
N ARG A 110 -16.29 -9.92 -41.07
CA ARG A 110 -17.24 -11.01 -40.86
C ARG A 110 -16.91 -12.15 -41.84
N GLY A 111 -16.41 -13.28 -41.35
CA GLY A 111 -16.24 -14.49 -42.16
C GLY A 111 -15.17 -15.46 -41.64
N LYS A 112 -15.08 -16.64 -42.26
CA LYS A 112 -14.08 -17.72 -42.01
C LYS A 112 -12.65 -17.34 -42.46
N ALA A 113 -12.25 -16.09 -42.27
CA ALA A 113 -10.90 -15.62 -42.55
C ALA A 113 -9.95 -15.98 -41.40
N PRO A 114 -8.63 -16.14 -41.65
CA PRO A 114 -7.67 -16.25 -40.55
C PRO A 114 -7.76 -15.00 -39.66
N PRO A 115 -7.53 -15.15 -38.33
CA PRO A 115 -7.64 -14.03 -37.39
C PRO A 115 -6.67 -12.91 -37.78
N ILE A 116 -7.13 -11.66 -37.66
CA ILE A 116 -6.30 -10.50 -37.93
C ILE A 116 -5.23 -10.42 -36.83
N VAL A 117 -3.96 -10.47 -37.23
CA VAL A 117 -2.84 -10.33 -36.30
C VAL A 117 -2.55 -8.85 -36.09
N ILE A 118 -2.56 -8.40 -34.84
CA ILE A 118 -2.25 -7.04 -34.44
C ILE A 118 -1.05 -7.08 -33.50
N ASP A 119 0.04 -6.43 -33.90
CA ASP A 119 1.22 -6.28 -33.04
C ASP A 119 0.93 -5.27 -31.93
N VAL A 120 1.24 -5.66 -30.69
CA VAL A 120 1.12 -4.80 -29.51
C VAL A 120 2.48 -4.60 -28.84
N PRO A 121 2.77 -3.39 -28.34
CA PRO A 121 4.06 -3.07 -27.76
C PRO A 121 4.28 -3.71 -26.37
N GLU A 122 3.23 -4.19 -25.70
CA GLU A 122 3.31 -4.79 -24.38
C GLU A 122 3.99 -6.18 -24.41
N THR A 123 4.50 -6.61 -23.24
CA THR A 123 4.93 -8.00 -23.02
C THR A 123 3.72 -8.90 -22.76
N ALA A 124 3.89 -10.22 -22.90
CA ALA A 124 2.84 -11.19 -22.60
C ALA A 124 2.32 -11.06 -21.17
N ALA A 125 3.20 -10.81 -20.20
CA ALA A 125 2.81 -10.65 -18.80
C ALA A 125 1.86 -9.46 -18.60
N VAL A 126 2.18 -8.30 -19.19
CA VAL A 126 1.39 -7.06 -19.09
C VAL A 126 0.05 -7.23 -19.81
N LEU A 127 0.08 -7.71 -21.06
CA LEU A 127 -1.15 -7.92 -21.84
C LEU A 127 -2.07 -8.95 -21.16
N ASN A 128 -1.50 -10.00 -20.57
CA ASN A 128 -2.27 -11.00 -19.84
C ASN A 128 -3.04 -10.39 -18.67
N VAL A 129 -2.44 -9.48 -17.90
CA VAL A 129 -3.14 -8.77 -16.81
C VAL A 129 -4.28 -7.89 -17.37
N ILE A 130 -4.02 -7.14 -18.44
CA ILE A 130 -5.02 -6.26 -19.07
C ILE A 130 -6.23 -7.08 -19.56
N LEU A 131 -6.00 -8.18 -20.26
CA LEU A 131 -7.07 -9.04 -20.76
C LEU A 131 -7.84 -9.74 -19.63
N HIS A 132 -7.16 -10.19 -18.57
CA HIS A 132 -7.86 -10.72 -17.40
C HIS A 132 -8.76 -9.66 -16.76
N ALA A 133 -8.27 -8.42 -16.62
CA ALA A 133 -9.06 -7.31 -16.09
C ALA A 133 -10.26 -6.98 -17.00
N LEU A 134 -10.06 -6.96 -18.31
CA LEU A 134 -11.11 -6.73 -19.31
C LEU A 134 -12.24 -7.76 -19.21
N HIS A 135 -11.90 -9.04 -19.03
CA HIS A 135 -12.86 -10.13 -18.92
C HIS A 135 -13.35 -10.39 -17.49
N GLY A 136 -12.93 -9.59 -16.51
CA GLY A 136 -13.29 -9.80 -15.09
C GLY A 136 -12.74 -11.11 -14.49
N LEU A 137 -11.66 -11.64 -15.05
CA LEU A 137 -11.01 -12.87 -14.63
C LEU A 137 -9.90 -12.60 -13.60
N SER A 138 -9.54 -13.63 -12.81
CA SER A 138 -8.41 -13.54 -11.89
C SER A 138 -7.10 -13.92 -12.57
N CYS A 139 -6.09 -13.04 -12.51
CA CYS A 139 -4.73 -13.33 -12.95
C CYS A 139 -3.81 -13.78 -11.80
N ALA A 140 -4.34 -14.05 -10.59
CA ALA A 140 -3.54 -14.37 -9.41
C ALA A 140 -2.66 -15.62 -9.58
N GLN A 141 -3.12 -16.62 -10.34
CA GLN A 141 -2.36 -17.84 -10.62
C GLN A 141 -1.02 -17.58 -11.33
N TYR A 142 -0.91 -16.46 -12.05
CA TYR A 142 0.30 -16.06 -12.75
C TYR A 142 1.29 -15.30 -11.87
N SER A 143 0.91 -14.98 -10.63
CA SER A 143 1.74 -14.24 -9.67
C SER A 143 2.47 -13.04 -10.30
N PRO A 144 1.75 -12.11 -10.95
CA PRO A 144 2.38 -10.98 -11.63
C PRO A 144 3.16 -10.11 -10.63
N SER A 145 4.34 -9.64 -11.04
CA SER A 145 5.12 -8.69 -10.22
C SER A 145 4.43 -7.33 -10.15
N LEU A 146 4.79 -6.51 -9.15
CA LEU A 146 4.25 -5.16 -9.04
C LEU A 146 4.55 -4.32 -10.29
N ASP A 147 5.72 -4.48 -10.91
CA ASP A 147 6.08 -3.74 -12.12
C ASP A 147 5.12 -4.06 -13.27
N VAL A 148 4.78 -5.34 -13.45
CA VAL A 148 3.79 -5.79 -14.44
C VAL A 148 2.40 -5.24 -14.12
N LEU A 149 2.00 -5.24 -12.85
CA LEU A 149 0.69 -4.70 -12.44
C LEU A 149 0.60 -3.18 -12.68
N VAL A 150 1.65 -2.43 -12.33
CA VAL A 150 1.74 -0.99 -12.55
C VAL A 150 1.68 -0.68 -14.05
N GLU A 151 2.53 -1.34 -14.84
CA GLU A 151 2.56 -1.13 -16.28
C GLU A 151 1.22 -1.50 -16.94
N ALA A 152 0.58 -2.59 -16.52
CA ALA A 152 -0.74 -2.97 -17.01
C ALA A 152 -1.77 -1.87 -16.76
N VAL A 153 -1.84 -1.33 -15.53
CA VAL A 153 -2.74 -0.22 -15.19
C VAL A 153 -2.42 1.03 -16.01
N GLU A 154 -1.14 1.33 -16.24
CA GLU A 154 -0.74 2.48 -17.06
C GLU A 154 -1.18 2.37 -18.52
N ARG A 155 -1.15 1.15 -19.07
CA ARG A 155 -1.54 0.87 -20.45
C ARG A 155 -3.05 0.70 -20.63
N MET A 156 -3.84 0.54 -19.59
CA MET A 156 -5.30 0.34 -19.68
C MET A 156 -6.01 1.38 -20.55
N LEU A 157 -5.62 2.65 -20.42
CA LEU A 157 -6.22 3.74 -21.22
C LEU A 157 -6.00 3.55 -22.73
N SER A 158 -4.89 2.93 -23.14
CA SER A 158 -4.61 2.59 -24.55
C SER A 158 -5.54 1.50 -25.07
N TYR A 159 -6.02 0.64 -24.17
CA TYR A 159 -7.01 -0.39 -24.44
C TYR A 159 -8.46 0.08 -24.19
N GLY A 160 -8.64 1.38 -23.93
CA GLY A 160 -9.93 2.02 -23.67
C GLY A 160 -10.57 1.65 -22.34
N MET A 161 -9.81 1.02 -21.44
CA MET A 161 -10.21 0.78 -20.06
C MET A 161 -9.81 1.96 -19.21
N ASP A 162 -10.73 2.50 -18.42
CA ASP A 162 -10.40 3.49 -17.42
C ASP A 162 -9.92 2.79 -16.13
N PRO A 163 -8.68 3.05 -15.66
CA PRO A 163 -8.14 2.48 -14.44
C PRO A 163 -9.04 2.69 -13.22
N LYS A 164 -9.72 3.84 -13.12
CA LYS A 164 -10.54 4.20 -11.97
C LYS A 164 -11.80 3.34 -11.87
N SER A 165 -12.43 3.02 -13.00
CA SER A 165 -13.59 2.12 -13.06
C SER A 165 -13.22 0.63 -13.06
N THR A 166 -11.99 0.29 -13.46
CA THR A 166 -11.53 -1.11 -13.53
C THR A 166 -10.96 -1.61 -12.20
N VAL A 167 -10.21 -0.76 -11.49
CA VAL A 167 -9.54 -1.11 -10.22
C VAL A 167 -10.47 -0.77 -9.06
N VAL A 168 -11.52 -1.57 -8.89
CA VAL A 168 -12.51 -1.43 -7.81
C VAL A 168 -12.46 -2.63 -6.85
N PRO A 169 -12.90 -2.50 -5.59
CA PRO A 169 -12.77 -3.56 -4.57
C PRO A 169 -13.30 -4.95 -4.94
N SER A 170 -14.26 -5.03 -5.87
CA SER A 170 -14.81 -6.30 -6.35
C SER A 170 -13.93 -7.02 -7.38
N THR A 171 -12.87 -6.39 -7.89
CA THR A 171 -12.02 -6.99 -8.93
C THR A 171 -10.81 -7.73 -8.35
N SER A 172 -10.38 -8.75 -9.10
CA SER A 172 -9.16 -9.51 -8.83
C SER A 172 -7.92 -8.62 -8.85
N LEU A 173 -7.87 -7.66 -9.78
CA LEU A 173 -6.76 -6.73 -9.94
C LEU A 173 -6.60 -5.81 -8.72
N PHE A 174 -7.70 -5.29 -8.18
CA PHE A 174 -7.66 -4.52 -6.93
C PHE A 174 -7.05 -5.33 -5.79
N SER A 175 -7.51 -6.58 -5.62
CA SER A 175 -7.01 -7.48 -4.56
C SER A 175 -5.52 -7.77 -4.72
N LEU A 176 -5.05 -7.95 -5.96
CA LEU A 176 -3.63 -8.15 -6.27
C LEU A 176 -2.79 -6.92 -5.96
N LEU A 177 -3.21 -5.73 -6.38
CA LEU A 177 -2.51 -4.49 -6.06
C LEU A 177 -2.45 -4.24 -4.55
N LEU A 178 -3.56 -4.47 -3.85
CA LEU A 178 -3.62 -4.31 -2.41
C LEU A 178 -2.69 -5.29 -1.68
N SER A 179 -2.54 -6.52 -2.19
CA SER A 179 -1.61 -7.50 -1.61
C SER A 179 -0.13 -7.07 -1.69
N GLN A 180 0.23 -6.18 -2.63
CA GLN A 180 1.58 -5.63 -2.77
C GLN A 180 1.83 -4.43 -1.86
N ALA A 181 0.78 -3.83 -1.29
CA ALA A 181 0.87 -2.61 -0.48
C ALA A 181 1.81 -2.71 0.74
N PRO A 182 1.87 -3.83 1.50
CA PRO A 182 2.79 -3.92 2.64
C PRO A 182 4.27 -3.90 2.24
N LEU A 183 4.60 -4.41 1.04
CA LEU A 183 5.98 -4.47 0.54
C LEU A 183 6.40 -3.19 -0.17
N TYR A 184 5.48 -2.57 -0.92
CA TYR A 184 5.75 -1.41 -1.75
C TYR A 184 4.70 -0.30 -1.55
N PRO A 185 4.53 0.21 -0.32
CA PRO A 185 3.41 1.08 0.03
C PRO A 185 3.41 2.40 -0.76
N LEU A 186 4.57 3.02 -0.96
CA LEU A 186 4.67 4.28 -1.70
C LEU A 186 4.28 4.08 -3.18
N ARG A 187 4.75 3.01 -3.81
CA ARG A 187 4.47 2.74 -5.23
C ARG A 187 2.99 2.46 -5.49
N VAL A 188 2.36 1.65 -4.64
CA VAL A 188 0.92 1.36 -4.75
C VAL A 188 0.10 2.62 -4.46
N PHE A 189 0.50 3.42 -3.47
CA PHE A 189 -0.17 4.68 -3.14
C PHE A 189 -0.04 5.71 -4.27
N THR A 190 1.14 5.87 -4.87
CA THR A 190 1.34 6.82 -5.99
C THR A 190 0.59 6.38 -7.24
N LEU A 191 0.51 5.08 -7.53
CA LEU A 191 -0.34 4.55 -8.61
C LEU A 191 -1.81 4.87 -8.37
N ALA A 192 -2.32 4.57 -7.17
CA ALA A 192 -3.70 4.85 -6.80
C ALA A 192 -4.00 6.35 -6.86
N ALA A 193 -3.08 7.19 -6.40
CA ALA A 193 -3.19 8.64 -6.44
C ALA A 193 -3.21 9.18 -7.87
N HIS A 194 -2.34 8.66 -8.74
CA HIS A 194 -2.21 9.09 -10.14
C HIS A 194 -3.53 8.92 -10.91
N TYR A 195 -4.25 7.82 -10.66
CA TYR A 195 -5.54 7.51 -11.29
C TYR A 195 -6.77 7.85 -10.43
N ASP A 196 -6.57 8.53 -9.29
CA ASP A 196 -7.63 8.90 -8.34
C ASP A 196 -8.49 7.70 -7.85
N ILE A 197 -7.84 6.57 -7.58
CA ILE A 197 -8.43 5.33 -7.06
C ILE A 197 -8.41 5.40 -5.52
N ILE A 198 -9.36 6.12 -4.95
CA ILE A 198 -9.44 6.37 -3.49
C ILE A 198 -9.50 5.07 -2.69
N ASP A 199 -10.28 4.09 -3.16
CA ASP A 199 -10.50 2.82 -2.45
C ASP A 199 -9.22 2.00 -2.30
N LEU A 200 -8.24 2.19 -3.18
CA LEU A 200 -6.91 1.56 -3.08
C LEU A 200 -5.94 2.43 -2.27
N ALA A 201 -6.01 3.75 -2.43
CA ALA A 201 -5.14 4.69 -1.72
C ALA A 201 -5.35 4.67 -0.20
N VAL A 202 -6.61 4.59 0.25
CA VAL A 202 -6.98 4.57 1.68
C VAL A 202 -6.32 3.41 2.43
N PRO A 203 -6.54 2.12 2.10
CA PRO A 203 -5.91 1.03 2.83
C PRO A 203 -4.39 1.04 2.68
N THR A 204 -3.86 1.42 1.51
CA THR A 204 -2.41 1.53 1.28
C THR A 204 -1.76 2.59 2.17
N SER A 205 -2.44 3.71 2.43
CA SER A 205 -1.90 4.81 3.24
C SER A 205 -1.53 4.40 4.67
N SER A 206 -2.18 3.38 5.22
CA SER A 206 -1.86 2.88 6.56
C SER A 206 -0.43 2.31 6.66
N HIS A 207 0.08 1.77 5.56
CA HIS A 207 1.46 1.26 5.46
C HIS A 207 2.49 2.38 5.29
N LEU A 208 2.06 3.62 5.06
CA LEU A 208 2.93 4.79 4.95
C LEU A 208 3.15 5.52 6.28
N LEU A 209 2.49 5.11 7.38
CA LEU A 209 2.69 5.77 8.68
C LEU A 209 4.14 5.78 9.17
N SER A 210 4.88 4.71 8.86
CA SER A 210 6.31 4.57 9.17
C SER A 210 7.22 5.21 8.11
N PHE A 211 6.67 5.66 6.99
CA PHE A 211 7.43 6.21 5.88
C PHE A 211 7.93 7.61 6.21
N GLN A 212 9.20 7.87 5.90
CA GLN A 212 9.81 9.17 6.14
C GLN A 212 9.46 10.12 4.99
N LEU A 213 8.63 11.15 5.25
CA LEU A 213 8.18 12.09 4.21
C LEU A 213 9.33 12.83 3.51
N SER A 214 10.49 12.99 4.17
CA SER A 214 11.69 13.59 3.56
C SER A 214 12.33 12.71 2.48
N ALA A 215 11.99 11.42 2.42
CA ALA A 215 12.47 10.51 1.39
C ALA A 215 11.64 10.55 0.10
N LEU A 216 10.57 11.37 0.05
CA LEU A 216 9.81 11.57 -1.18
C LEU A 216 10.68 12.25 -2.24
N THR A 217 10.69 11.67 -3.45
CA THR A 217 11.34 12.29 -4.59
C THR A 217 10.37 13.23 -5.33
N ASP A 218 10.91 14.17 -6.11
CA ASP A 218 10.10 15.05 -6.96
C ASP A 218 9.26 14.23 -7.95
N ALA A 219 9.78 13.09 -8.43
CA ALA A 219 9.06 12.18 -9.31
C ALA A 219 7.84 11.56 -8.61
N ASP A 220 7.96 11.15 -7.34
CA ASP A 220 6.84 10.61 -6.55
C ASP A 220 5.77 11.69 -6.34
N VAL A 221 6.20 12.91 -6.01
CA VAL A 221 5.32 14.06 -5.77
C VAL A 221 4.55 14.43 -7.04
N GLN A 222 5.25 14.52 -8.18
CA GLN A 222 4.63 14.82 -9.46
C GLN A 222 3.62 13.74 -9.85
N ARG A 223 3.97 12.48 -9.64
CA ARG A 223 3.13 11.34 -10.01
C ARG A 223 1.87 11.23 -9.16
N MET A 224 1.98 11.38 -7.83
CA MET A 224 0.81 11.32 -6.93
C MET A 224 -0.08 12.56 -7.03
N GLY A 225 0.49 13.70 -7.39
CA GLY A 225 -0.20 14.97 -7.48
C GLY A 225 -0.50 15.64 -6.13
N PRO A 226 -0.85 16.95 -6.16
CA PRO A 226 -0.92 17.78 -4.96
C PRO A 226 -2.05 17.39 -4.00
N VAL A 227 -3.13 16.78 -4.51
CA VAL A 227 -4.27 16.36 -3.68
C VAL A 227 -3.88 15.21 -2.75
N TYR A 228 -3.24 14.17 -3.30
CA TYR A 228 -2.81 13.01 -2.52
C TYR A 228 -1.59 13.30 -1.66
N LEU A 229 -0.67 14.17 -2.13
CA LEU A 229 0.41 14.67 -1.29
C LEU A 229 -0.13 15.37 -0.03
N ARG A 230 -1.10 16.28 -0.21
CA ARG A 230 -1.76 16.96 0.90
C ARG A 230 -2.41 15.95 1.85
N ARG A 231 -3.16 14.97 1.32
CA ARG A 231 -3.78 13.91 2.14
C ARG A 231 -2.75 13.12 2.96
N LEU A 232 -1.63 12.74 2.34
CA LEU A 232 -0.52 12.03 3.01
C LEU A 232 0.08 12.88 4.14
N MET A 233 0.40 14.16 3.87
CA MET A 233 0.94 15.07 4.88
C MET A 233 -0.04 15.30 6.04
N PHE A 234 -1.32 15.53 5.75
CA PHE A 234 -2.35 15.74 6.77
C PHE A 234 -2.58 14.48 7.63
N MET A 235 -2.47 13.29 7.05
CA MET A 235 -2.54 12.05 7.81
C MET A 235 -1.38 11.95 8.82
N HIS A 236 -0.14 12.22 8.39
CA HIS A 236 1.02 12.20 9.28
C HIS A 236 0.90 13.26 10.38
N ASN A 237 0.71 14.52 9.99
CA ASN A 237 0.63 15.65 10.93
C ASN A 237 -0.58 15.52 11.87
N GLY A 238 -1.73 15.09 11.35
CA GLY A 238 -2.95 14.91 12.14
C GLY A 238 -2.79 13.84 13.22
N ARG A 239 -2.06 12.75 12.94
CA ARG A 239 -1.74 11.73 13.94
C ARG A 239 -0.74 12.23 14.98
N VAL A 240 0.30 12.93 14.55
CA VAL A 240 1.29 13.54 15.44
C VAL A 240 0.60 14.53 16.39
N ASP A 241 -0.25 15.40 15.87
CA ASP A 241 -0.99 16.39 16.67
C ASP A 241 -2.02 15.75 17.60
N ALA A 242 -2.66 14.65 17.17
CA ALA A 242 -3.53 13.87 18.04
C ALA A 242 -2.75 13.28 19.23
N LEU A 243 -1.56 12.71 18.99
CA LEU A 243 -0.72 12.18 20.07
C LEU A 243 -0.31 13.28 21.04
N ARG A 244 0.12 14.45 20.54
CA ARG A 244 0.46 15.61 21.38
C ARG A 244 -0.70 15.98 22.31
N ARG A 245 -1.92 16.11 21.78
CA ARG A 245 -3.12 16.42 22.58
C ARG A 245 -3.38 15.37 23.66
N VAL A 246 -3.20 14.09 23.34
CA VAL A 246 -3.38 13.00 24.29
C VAL A 246 -2.33 13.05 25.40
N LEU A 247 -1.08 13.41 25.10
CA LEU A 247 0.02 13.42 26.07
C LEU A 247 0.05 14.65 27.00
N VAL A 248 -0.52 15.79 26.58
CA VAL A 248 -0.45 17.06 27.33
C VAL A 248 -1.05 16.99 28.73
N SER A 249 -2.14 16.25 28.94
CA SER A 249 -2.80 16.24 30.26
C SER A 249 -2.08 15.30 31.25
N PRO A 250 -1.65 15.79 32.42
CA PRO A 250 -1.02 14.99 33.46
C PRO A 250 -2.04 14.09 34.21
N PRO A 251 -1.56 13.17 35.07
CA PRO A 251 -2.43 12.43 36.00
C PRO A 251 -3.22 13.36 36.91
N TYR A 252 -4.46 12.98 37.26
CA TYR A 252 -5.31 13.78 38.14
C TYR A 252 -4.77 13.74 39.59
N PRO A 253 -4.69 14.89 40.29
CA PRO A 253 -4.22 14.91 41.68
C PRO A 253 -5.25 14.28 42.63
N HIS A 254 -4.77 13.62 43.67
CA HIS A 254 -5.63 13.13 44.76
C HIS A 254 -5.63 14.13 45.94
N PRO A 255 -6.61 14.07 46.86
CA PRO A 255 -6.59 14.87 48.08
C PRO A 255 -5.30 14.65 48.90
N PRO A 256 -4.70 15.69 49.49
CA PRO A 256 -3.46 15.56 50.28
C PRO A 256 -3.61 14.54 51.42
N THR A 257 -2.55 13.79 51.67
CA THR A 257 -2.46 12.80 52.76
C THR A 257 -1.22 13.06 53.60
N ALA A 258 -1.13 12.46 54.79
CA ALA A 258 0.06 12.58 55.64
C ALA A 258 1.36 12.08 54.96
N ALA A 259 1.25 11.16 54.00
CA ALA A 259 2.39 10.59 53.27
C ALA A 259 2.64 11.23 51.89
N CYS A 260 1.75 12.11 51.42
CA CYS A 260 1.84 12.72 50.09
C CYS A 260 1.11 14.06 50.07
N ASP A 261 1.91 15.12 49.94
CA ASP A 261 1.47 16.51 49.88
C ASP A 261 1.49 17.06 48.44
N PHE A 262 1.13 18.33 48.29
CA PHE A 262 1.15 19.01 46.99
C PHE A 262 2.53 19.07 46.34
N ALA A 263 3.62 19.12 47.12
CA ALA A 263 4.97 19.15 46.59
C ALA A 263 5.31 17.84 45.86
N ASN A 264 4.96 16.70 46.47
CA ASN A 264 5.10 15.38 45.85
C ASN A 264 4.27 15.26 44.56
N GLN A 265 3.03 15.73 44.56
CA GLN A 265 2.18 15.70 43.37
C GLN A 265 2.71 16.60 42.24
N LYS A 266 3.25 17.78 42.58
CA LYS A 266 3.89 18.68 41.61
C LYS A 266 5.15 18.05 41.01
N SER A 267 5.90 17.26 41.77
CA SER A 267 7.03 16.48 41.27
C SER A 267 6.60 15.46 40.22
N LEU A 268 5.52 14.71 40.47
CA LEU A 268 4.94 13.80 39.48
C LEU A 268 4.52 14.53 38.20
N ASN A 269 3.84 15.67 38.31
CA ASN A 269 3.43 16.45 37.14
C ASN A 269 4.63 16.93 36.31
N ARG A 270 5.74 17.32 36.95
CA ARG A 270 6.99 17.67 36.26
C ARG A 270 7.62 16.47 35.57
N ALA A 271 7.67 15.32 36.24
CA ALA A 271 8.20 14.09 35.68
C ALA A 271 7.36 13.60 34.48
N TRP A 272 6.03 13.72 34.58
CA TRP A 272 5.11 13.49 33.47
C TRP A 272 5.41 14.41 32.29
N ALA A 273 5.45 15.73 32.53
CA ALA A 273 5.72 16.72 31.49
C ALA A 273 7.06 16.47 30.78
N LEU A 274 8.08 16.06 31.52
CA LEU A 274 9.38 15.70 30.94
C LEU A 274 9.28 14.44 30.07
N ALA A 275 8.68 13.36 30.60
CA ALA A 275 8.53 12.10 29.86
C ALA A 275 7.70 12.28 28.59
N THR A 276 6.61 13.05 28.66
CA THR A 276 5.77 13.34 27.50
C THR A 276 6.41 14.30 26.52
N ALA A 277 7.27 15.23 26.98
CA ALA A 277 8.07 16.07 26.08
C ALA A 277 9.07 15.24 25.26
N TYR A 278 9.71 14.24 25.86
CA TYR A 278 10.59 13.31 25.12
C TYR A 278 9.82 12.48 24.09
N LEU A 279 8.66 11.94 24.48
CA LEU A 279 7.76 11.29 23.52
C LEU A 279 7.30 12.25 22.43
N ALA A 280 7.11 13.53 22.76
CA ALA A 280 6.66 14.56 21.84
C ALA A 280 7.74 15.05 20.86
N TRP A 281 9.02 14.90 21.21
CA TRP A 281 10.16 15.39 20.45
C TRP A 281 10.41 14.57 19.18
N ASP A 282 10.32 13.24 19.28
CA ASP A 282 10.46 12.30 18.15
C ASP A 282 9.15 11.53 17.91
N ILE A 283 8.02 12.26 17.82
CA ILE A 283 6.75 11.61 17.51
C ILE A 283 6.82 11.11 16.09
N ARG A 284 6.73 9.78 15.97
CA ARG A 284 6.42 9.14 14.71
C ARG A 284 4.92 8.81 14.62
N PRO A 285 4.30 8.89 13.43
CA PRO A 285 2.88 8.57 13.26
C PRO A 285 2.55 7.09 13.56
N ASP A 286 3.56 6.23 13.51
CA ASP A 286 3.51 4.77 13.69
C ASP A 286 3.85 4.30 15.11
N VAL A 287 4.00 5.21 16.09
CA VAL A 287 4.26 4.85 17.48
C VAL A 287 3.19 3.87 17.99
N SER A 288 3.63 2.72 18.51
CA SER A 288 2.74 1.69 19.05
C SER A 288 2.25 2.06 20.46
N THR A 289 1.09 1.53 20.85
CA THR A 289 0.58 1.66 22.23
C THR A 289 1.56 1.09 23.26
N GLY A 290 2.21 -0.02 22.93
CA GLY A 290 3.23 -0.64 23.78
C GLY A 290 4.47 0.25 23.98
N ALA A 291 4.90 0.98 22.95
CA ALA A 291 6.01 1.93 23.07
C ALA A 291 5.68 3.11 24.00
N ILE A 292 4.46 3.66 23.91
CA ILE A 292 4.00 4.72 24.81
C ILE A 292 3.96 4.21 26.26
N GLU A 293 3.42 3.02 26.47
CA GLU A 293 3.33 2.41 27.79
C GLU A 293 4.72 2.13 28.39
N ALA A 294 5.64 1.57 27.60
CA ALA A 294 7.01 1.31 28.00
C ALA A 294 7.76 2.59 28.40
N ALA A 295 7.49 3.71 27.72
CA ALA A 295 8.10 5.00 28.05
C ALA A 295 7.55 5.64 29.34
N LEU A 296 6.27 5.43 29.66
CA LEU A 296 5.62 6.07 30.81
C LEU A 296 5.64 5.23 32.09
N ARG A 297 5.62 3.90 32.00
CA ARG A 297 5.64 2.99 33.16
C ARG A 297 6.81 3.19 34.14
N PRO A 298 8.04 3.54 33.71
CA PRO A 298 9.15 3.79 34.63
C PRO A 298 8.89 4.90 35.66
N LEU A 299 7.96 5.82 35.38
CA LEU A 299 7.54 6.85 36.34
C LEU A 299 6.92 6.23 37.61
N ALA A 300 6.21 5.11 37.50
CA ALA A 300 5.56 4.46 38.64
C ALA A 300 6.56 3.90 39.65
N ALA A 301 7.70 3.40 39.18
CA ALA A 301 8.76 2.83 40.03
C ALA A 301 9.35 3.87 40.99
N ARG A 302 9.31 5.16 40.62
CA ARG A 302 9.89 6.28 41.39
C ARG A 302 8.89 6.93 42.36
N LEU A 303 7.63 6.50 42.39
CA LEU A 303 6.60 7.08 43.24
C LEU A 303 6.46 6.28 44.54
N PRO A 304 6.65 6.84 45.74
CA PRO A 304 6.39 6.12 46.99
C PRO A 304 4.89 6.05 47.34
N CYS A 305 4.10 7.03 46.89
CA CYS A 305 2.67 7.12 47.18
C CYS A 305 1.85 6.16 46.30
N LYS A 306 1.06 5.28 46.92
CA LYS A 306 0.17 4.33 46.21
C LYS A 306 -0.91 5.02 45.39
N LEU A 307 -1.48 6.14 45.89
CA LEU A 307 -2.51 6.90 45.18
C LEU A 307 -1.94 7.59 43.92
N CYS A 308 -0.72 8.12 43.99
CA CYS A 308 -0.03 8.66 42.81
C CYS A 308 0.24 7.57 41.76
N ARG A 309 0.65 6.37 42.18
CA ARG A 309 0.84 5.23 41.25
C ARG A 309 -0.47 4.86 40.56
N GLN A 310 -1.55 4.75 41.32
CA GLN A 310 -2.87 4.44 40.75
C GLN A 310 -3.32 5.52 39.74
N ALA A 311 -3.23 6.80 40.11
CA ALA A 311 -3.60 7.89 39.21
C ALA A 311 -2.74 7.91 37.93
N LEU A 312 -1.45 7.58 38.05
CA LEU A 312 -0.55 7.43 36.91
C LEU A 312 -0.96 6.25 36.02
N ASP A 313 -1.22 5.07 36.59
CA ASP A 313 -1.63 3.88 35.84
C ASP A 313 -2.96 4.10 35.11
N GLU A 314 -3.94 4.72 35.77
CA GLU A 314 -5.21 5.13 35.17
C GLU A 314 -4.97 6.11 34.01
N ARG A 315 -4.05 7.05 34.17
CA ARG A 315 -3.71 8.00 33.11
C ARG A 315 -3.01 7.33 31.94
N ILE A 316 -2.07 6.41 32.17
CA ILE A 316 -1.40 5.65 31.11
C ILE A 316 -2.43 4.83 30.32
N LYS A 317 -3.33 4.11 31.01
CA LYS A 317 -4.43 3.37 30.35
C LYS A 317 -5.31 4.30 29.51
N SER A 318 -5.65 5.48 30.04
CA SER A 318 -6.42 6.50 29.30
C SER A 318 -5.69 6.96 28.04
N VAL A 319 -4.39 7.27 28.13
CA VAL A 319 -3.54 7.66 26.99
C VAL A 319 -3.50 6.56 25.93
N VAL A 320 -3.24 5.31 26.34
CA VAL A 320 -3.19 4.15 25.43
C VAL A 320 -4.53 3.94 24.72
N THR A 321 -5.63 4.02 25.48
CA THR A 321 -6.98 3.88 24.92
C THR A 321 -7.27 5.00 23.91
N GLN A 322 -7.01 6.25 24.28
CA GLN A 322 -7.20 7.40 23.38
C GLN A 322 -6.34 7.29 22.12
N TRP A 323 -5.10 6.82 22.23
CA TRP A 323 -4.21 6.60 21.09
C TRP A 323 -4.70 5.49 20.16
N SER A 324 -5.17 4.36 20.72
CA SER A 324 -5.65 3.22 19.92
C SER A 324 -6.85 3.55 19.04
N VAL A 325 -7.66 4.55 19.41
CA VAL A 325 -8.84 4.98 18.63
C VAL A 325 -8.53 6.11 17.66
N VAL A 326 -7.30 6.65 17.66
CA VAL A 326 -6.89 7.65 16.66
C VAL A 326 -6.87 6.97 15.29
N LYS A 327 -7.84 7.35 14.45
CA LYS A 327 -7.99 6.81 13.11
C LYS A 327 -6.68 6.91 12.34
N VAL A 328 -6.28 5.79 11.75
CA VAL A 328 -5.19 5.71 10.77
C VAL A 328 -5.64 6.28 9.43
N CYS A 329 -6.95 6.28 9.17
CA CYS A 329 -7.57 6.76 7.94
C CYS A 329 -8.64 7.81 8.24
N SER A 330 -8.23 9.08 8.22
CA SER A 330 -9.16 10.17 7.97
C SER A 330 -8.66 10.94 6.75
N VAL A 331 -8.87 10.36 5.56
CA VAL A 331 -9.08 11.17 4.36
C VAL A 331 -10.47 11.78 4.51
N GLN A 332 -10.65 12.65 5.51
CA GLN A 332 -11.83 13.47 5.57
C GLN A 332 -11.71 14.44 4.40
N ILE A 333 -12.57 14.21 3.40
CA ILE A 333 -12.96 15.19 2.41
C ILE A 333 -13.19 16.49 3.19
N LEU A 334 -12.38 17.51 2.89
CA LEU A 334 -12.59 18.86 3.40
C LEU A 334 -13.92 19.37 2.87
N ALA A 335 -14.99 19.11 3.62
CA ALA A 335 -16.21 19.88 3.69
C ALA A 335 -16.45 20.02 5.19
N LEU A 336 -16.23 21.15 5.88
CA LEU A 336 -16.49 22.57 5.63
C LEU A 336 -15.81 23.37 6.79
N PRO A 337 -15.96 24.69 6.92
CA PRO A 337 -15.30 25.78 6.20
C PRO A 337 -14.35 26.59 7.12
N MET A 338 -13.60 27.51 6.53
CA MET A 338 -12.98 28.64 7.25
C MET A 338 -14.03 29.48 7.97
N LEU A 339 -14.40 29.16 9.22
CA LEU A 339 -15.37 29.96 9.97
C LEU A 339 -15.27 29.91 11.50
N ILE A 340 -14.12 29.55 12.08
CA ILE A 340 -13.90 29.67 13.54
C ILE A 340 -12.83 30.72 13.90
N CYS A 341 -12.14 31.34 12.93
CA CYS A 341 -11.11 32.35 13.21
C CYS A 341 -11.57 33.82 13.20
N LEU A 342 -12.87 34.14 13.16
CA LEU A 342 -13.33 35.54 13.05
C LEU A 342 -14.49 35.97 13.98
N GLN A 343 -14.72 35.28 15.10
CA GLN A 343 -15.68 35.74 16.12
C GLN A 343 -15.09 35.89 17.53
N ARG A 344 -13.80 36.21 17.63
CA ARG A 344 -13.21 36.65 18.91
C ARG A 344 -12.38 37.92 18.76
N THR A 345 -12.95 38.90 18.09
CA THR A 345 -12.58 40.32 18.18
C THR A 345 -13.82 41.15 17.86
N ILE A 346 -14.61 41.44 18.89
CA ILE A 346 -15.22 42.73 19.28
C ILE A 346 -15.93 42.48 20.61
#